data_AF-A0AAW1PG22-F1
#
_entry.id   AF-A0AAW1PG22-F1
#
_cell.length_a   1.000
_cell.length_b   1.000
_cell.length_c   1.000
_cell.angle_alpha   90.00
_cell.angle_beta   90.00
_cell.angle_gamma   90.00
#
_symmetry.space_group_name_H-M   'P 1'
#
loop_
_entity.id
_entity.type
_entity.pdbx_description
1 polymer ?
#
loop_
_entity_poly.entity_id
_entity_poly.type
_entity_poly.pdbx_seq_one_letter_code
_entity_poly.pdbx_strand_id
1 'polypeptide(L)'
;MASLIAPTRVRTAQQLPRLCFAFRSVLKSEAVSQVAAEDRPDAADFEIASDPGSDAGQGRSATEEEDLLYGFDLSSEEVAPLVAAEQMASASRPPSPPLVRLSHPEDLPAEELVAEVKPTDAQLALCSLYANRWHTSKRLEAAAHLMQHDFDLQVYDQFEDRKVGLRMVTFISPIKHVNGTGRKVAAAVFTFRGTRADKFGNIRADFQVLKDRNADLFITQRGIKHVRRHVQRLSAEYPDVQWGFFATGHSLGGFTATTCTILCDRILHCTTYESPGLTTFYQKLAANLGDEAYWRGRVTNYLGIPNPITMVNRHLGRLFRVHLTHIQCRTDLLHVLRCLFGTIVRLLNWMLLAQAIVRAVGLVFGIPSTFWACTGLLATEGSFEMVKVLLMRECGVEMVLRPAHLASSAYWTLRNAGAYVAGRLGATAAHLYQQHSMWHMAASFDPKTGVPHAFVEMASWPRMERVTGMFGVSVRRALLESFWPTQSCEGIFAMFNRHAMIEARVCALPGYVELTPVDASVPFWGEDMPFWDPRGLVDITSVELHSTGHDTKEAVEEFA
;
A
#
# COMPACT_ATOMS: atom_id res chain seq x y z
N MET A 1 35.44 70.91 14.20
CA MET A 1 35.58 70.76 15.66
C MET A 1 34.47 69.82 16.11
N ALA A 2 34.76 68.52 16.19
CA ALA A 2 35.13 67.82 17.45
C ALA A 2 33.91 67.77 18.40
N SER A 3 33.42 66.67 18.93
CA SER A 3 33.80 65.26 19.05
C SER A 3 32.50 64.56 19.53
N LEU A 4 32.19 63.30 19.25
CA LEU A 4 32.69 62.13 19.96
C LEU A 4 32.09 60.88 19.30
N ILE A 5 32.98 60.04 18.81
CA ILE A 5 32.76 58.64 18.43
C ILE A 5 32.89 57.81 19.71
N ALA A 6 31.95 56.89 19.96
CA ALA A 6 32.18 55.73 20.80
C ALA A 6 31.48 54.50 20.19
N PRO A 7 32.19 53.37 19.98
CA PRO A 7 31.66 52.19 19.31
C PRO A 7 30.98 51.24 20.30
N THR A 8 29.75 50.83 20.01
CA THR A 8 29.05 49.78 20.76
C THR A 8 29.69 48.43 20.41
N ARG A 9 30.53 47.94 21.32
CA ARG A 9 31.04 46.56 21.33
C ARG A 9 29.87 45.58 21.43
N VAL A 10 29.64 44.83 20.35
CA VAL A 10 28.86 43.59 20.40
C VAL A 10 29.69 42.55 21.15
N ARG A 11 29.32 42.27 22.41
CA ARG A 11 29.82 41.10 23.14
C ARG A 11 29.06 39.88 22.69
N THR A 12 29.80 39.00 22.04
CA THR A 12 29.50 37.61 21.75
C THR A 12 29.19 36.79 23.01
N ALA A 13 28.28 35.83 22.83
CA ALA A 13 28.31 34.49 23.42
C ALA A 13 28.52 34.38 24.95
N GLN A 14 27.44 34.48 25.74
CA GLN A 14 27.43 33.84 27.07
C GLN A 14 26.04 33.52 27.68
N GLN A 15 24.95 33.54 26.91
CA GLN A 15 23.61 33.22 27.45
C GLN A 15 22.86 32.06 26.77
N LEU A 16 23.50 31.34 25.83
CA LEU A 16 22.87 30.15 25.22
C LEU A 16 22.84 28.86 26.07
N PRO A 17 23.64 28.65 27.15
CA PRO A 17 23.55 27.39 27.92
C PRO A 17 22.30 27.27 28.80
N ARG A 18 21.55 28.37 29.04
CA ARG A 18 20.40 28.36 29.96
C ARG A 18 19.05 28.10 29.29
N LEU A 19 18.91 28.35 27.98
CA LEU A 19 17.68 27.99 27.25
C LEU A 19 17.61 26.49 26.89
N CYS A 20 18.75 25.85 26.62
CA CYS A 20 18.80 24.41 26.31
C CYS A 20 18.53 23.51 27.52
N PHE A 21 18.67 24.01 28.75
CA PHE A 21 18.35 23.27 29.97
C PHE A 21 16.86 23.34 30.33
N ALA A 22 16.19 24.46 30.04
CA ALA A 22 14.75 24.64 30.27
C ALA A 22 13.90 23.79 29.29
N PHE A 23 14.34 23.62 28.04
CA PHE A 23 13.64 22.76 27.07
C PHE A 23 13.79 21.25 27.37
N ARG A 24 14.87 20.84 28.06
CA ARG A 24 15.11 19.44 28.44
C ARG A 24 14.36 19.03 29.71
N SER A 25 13.99 19.96 30.59
CA SER A 25 13.19 19.67 31.79
C SER A 25 11.69 19.58 31.47
N VAL A 26 11.18 20.38 30.53
CA VAL A 26 9.77 20.33 30.09
C VAL A 26 9.47 19.02 29.33
N LEU A 27 10.39 18.56 28.46
CA LEU A 27 10.23 17.30 27.73
C LEU A 27 10.43 16.03 28.61
N LYS A 28 11.08 16.16 29.77
CA LYS A 28 11.19 15.04 30.75
C LYS A 28 10.02 14.99 31.72
N SER A 29 9.35 16.10 32.03
CA SER A 29 8.17 16.08 32.91
C SER A 29 6.91 15.60 32.18
N GLU A 30 6.74 15.89 30.89
CA GLU A 30 5.60 15.36 30.10
C GLU A 30 5.70 13.85 29.82
N ALA A 31 6.91 13.32 29.63
CA ALA A 31 7.11 11.89 29.36
C ALA A 31 7.02 10.98 30.61
N VAL A 32 7.13 11.55 31.82
CA VAL A 32 7.06 10.80 33.09
C VAL A 32 5.69 10.94 33.76
N SER A 33 4.90 11.98 33.44
CA SER A 33 3.53 12.12 33.95
C SER A 33 2.47 11.32 33.15
N GLN A 34 2.78 10.78 31.97
CA GLN A 34 1.83 9.98 31.17
C GLN A 34 1.99 8.45 31.32
N VAL A 35 2.88 7.98 32.19
CA VAL A 35 3.10 6.53 32.44
C VAL A 35 2.75 6.13 33.89
N ALA A 36 2.24 7.06 34.69
CA ALA A 36 1.90 6.82 36.10
C ALA A 36 0.52 7.38 36.47
N ALA A 37 -0.51 6.96 35.75
CA ALA A 37 -1.90 7.01 36.20
C ALA A 37 -2.72 6.00 35.40
N GLU A 38 -3.48 5.16 36.11
CA GLU A 38 -4.66 4.39 35.65
C GLU A 38 -4.33 3.19 34.71
N ASP A 39 -4.73 1.93 34.95
CA ASP A 39 -5.81 1.37 35.77
C ASP A 39 -5.46 -0.02 36.31
N ARG A 40 -5.76 -0.22 37.60
CA ARG A 40 -6.21 -1.51 38.14
C ARG A 40 -7.73 -1.48 38.05
N PRO A 41 -8.41 -2.47 37.44
CA PRO A 41 -9.82 -2.64 37.72
C PRO A 41 -9.96 -3.41 39.04
N ASP A 42 -10.59 -2.73 39.98
CA ASP A 42 -11.15 -3.31 41.19
C ASP A 42 -12.11 -4.45 40.84
N ALA A 43 -12.03 -5.47 41.68
CA ALA A 43 -13.01 -6.53 41.77
C ALA A 43 -14.36 -5.92 42.16
N ALA A 44 -15.35 -6.13 41.30
CA ALA A 44 -16.76 -5.97 41.66
C ALA A 44 -17.47 -7.28 41.31
N ASP A 45 -18.15 -7.79 42.32
CA ASP A 45 -18.82 -9.07 42.39
C ASP A 45 -19.84 -9.28 41.26
N PHE A 46 -19.72 -10.42 40.58
CA PHE A 46 -20.84 -11.04 39.87
C PHE A 46 -20.89 -12.52 40.27
N GLU A 47 -21.73 -12.81 41.26
CA GLU A 47 -22.25 -14.15 41.48
C GLU A 47 -23.05 -14.57 40.26
N ILE A 48 -22.54 -15.54 39.50
CA ILE A 48 -23.35 -16.34 38.57
C ILE A 48 -23.35 -17.76 39.10
N ALA A 49 -24.56 -18.22 39.38
CA ALA A 49 -24.90 -19.54 39.87
C ALA A 49 -24.23 -20.64 39.02
N SER A 50 -23.61 -21.57 39.73
CA SER A 50 -23.16 -22.86 39.22
C SER A 50 -24.34 -23.69 38.72
N ASP A 51 -24.32 -24.06 37.44
CA ASP A 51 -25.09 -25.17 36.91
C ASP A 51 -24.11 -26.30 36.52
N PRO A 52 -24.26 -27.53 37.03
CA PRO A 52 -23.35 -28.63 36.76
C PRO A 52 -23.88 -29.48 35.61
N GLY A 53 -23.12 -29.60 34.52
CA GLY A 53 -23.33 -30.68 33.56
C GLY A 53 -22.97 -30.34 32.12
N SER A 54 -21.79 -30.75 31.68
CA SER A 54 -21.68 -31.52 30.43
C SER A 54 -20.29 -32.11 30.31
N ASP A 55 -20.28 -33.43 30.35
CA ASP A 55 -19.15 -34.28 30.06
C ASP A 55 -18.68 -34.15 28.61
N ALA A 56 -17.36 -34.21 28.47
CA ALA A 56 -16.61 -34.95 27.46
C ALA A 56 -16.90 -34.71 25.96
N GLY A 57 -16.09 -33.82 25.38
CA GLY A 57 -15.67 -33.90 23.98
C GLY A 57 -14.15 -33.80 23.89
N GLN A 58 -13.45 -34.94 23.96
CA GLN A 58 -12.00 -35.05 23.82
C GLN A 58 -11.53 -34.55 22.44
N GLY A 59 -10.86 -33.41 22.42
CA GLY A 59 -10.00 -33.01 21.31
C GLY A 59 -8.68 -33.80 21.34
N ARG A 60 -8.49 -34.73 20.39
CA ARG A 60 -7.20 -35.39 20.17
C ARG A 60 -6.20 -34.36 19.61
N SER A 61 -5.12 -34.11 20.35
CA SER A 61 -4.00 -33.28 19.91
C SER A 61 -3.14 -34.04 18.90
N ALA A 62 -3.11 -33.55 17.65
CA ALA A 62 -2.20 -33.99 16.61
C ALA A 62 -0.83 -33.30 16.74
N THR A 63 -0.08 -33.60 17.81
CA THR A 63 1.21 -32.94 18.09
C THR A 63 2.42 -33.85 18.16
N GLU A 64 2.30 -35.17 17.95
CA GLU A 64 3.46 -36.08 18.09
C GLU A 64 4.05 -36.60 16.77
N GLU A 65 3.42 -36.35 15.61
CA GLU A 65 3.94 -36.85 14.32
C GLU A 65 4.72 -35.81 13.49
N GLU A 66 4.76 -34.53 13.89
CA GLU A 66 5.43 -33.47 13.12
C GLU A 66 6.89 -33.16 13.54
N ASP A 67 7.36 -33.65 14.70
CA ASP A 67 8.71 -33.35 15.20
C ASP A 67 9.81 -34.33 14.74
N LEU A 68 9.45 -35.45 14.09
CA LEU A 68 10.42 -36.44 13.61
C LEU A 68 10.95 -36.21 12.17
N LEU A 69 10.45 -35.21 11.43
CA LEU A 69 10.82 -35.02 10.02
C LEU A 69 11.71 -33.80 9.70
N TYR A 70 12.05 -32.94 10.67
CA TYR A 70 12.70 -31.64 10.37
C TYR A 70 13.90 -31.32 11.26
N GLY A 71 14.86 -32.25 11.31
CA GLY A 71 16.18 -32.07 11.94
C GLY A 71 17.34 -31.85 10.97
N PHE A 72 17.10 -31.42 9.73
CA PHE A 72 18.19 -31.16 8.76
C PHE A 72 18.20 -29.69 8.32
N ASP A 73 19.18 -28.96 8.85
CA ASP A 73 19.59 -27.65 8.40
C ASP A 73 20.43 -27.83 7.11
N LEU A 74 19.76 -28.09 5.99
CA LEU A 74 20.43 -28.18 4.69
C LEU A 74 20.75 -26.76 4.19
N SER A 75 22.02 -26.55 3.85
CA SER A 75 22.50 -25.30 3.29
C SER A 75 21.75 -24.96 1.98
N SER A 76 21.56 -23.68 1.67
CA SER A 76 20.84 -23.24 0.46
C SER A 76 21.43 -23.76 -0.85
N GLU A 77 22.67 -24.26 -0.83
CA GLU A 77 23.35 -24.85 -1.98
C GLU A 77 22.94 -26.31 -2.24
N GLU A 78 22.48 -27.05 -1.22
CA GLU A 78 22.09 -28.47 -1.36
C GLU A 78 20.61 -28.64 -1.71
N VAL A 79 19.75 -27.70 -1.31
CA VAL A 79 18.30 -27.73 -1.61
C VAL A 79 17.99 -27.28 -3.04
N ALA A 80 18.80 -26.37 -3.60
CA ALA A 80 18.60 -25.84 -4.95
C ALA A 80 18.61 -26.91 -6.05
N PRO A 81 19.56 -27.88 -6.11
CA PRO A 81 19.55 -28.93 -7.12
C PRO A 81 18.41 -29.94 -6.96
N LEU A 82 17.97 -30.23 -5.73
CA LEU A 82 16.85 -31.13 -5.46
C LEU A 82 15.50 -30.51 -5.88
N VAL A 83 15.29 -29.24 -5.55
CA VAL A 83 14.10 -28.49 -5.98
C VAL A 83 14.12 -28.27 -7.49
N ALA A 84 15.28 -27.99 -8.08
CA ALA A 84 15.42 -27.88 -9.54
C ALA A 84 15.15 -29.22 -10.24
N ALA A 85 15.60 -30.35 -9.69
CA ALA A 85 15.33 -31.67 -10.23
C ALA A 85 13.84 -32.05 -10.15
N GLU A 86 13.17 -31.73 -9.04
CA GLU A 86 11.73 -31.97 -8.86
C GLU A 86 10.89 -31.01 -9.72
N GLN A 87 11.33 -29.77 -9.92
CA GLN A 87 10.70 -28.79 -10.81
C GLN A 87 10.93 -29.11 -12.29
N MET A 88 12.11 -29.63 -12.68
CA MET A 88 12.35 -30.12 -14.04
C MET A 88 11.58 -31.43 -14.31
N ALA A 89 11.43 -32.31 -13.32
CA ALA A 89 10.57 -33.48 -13.40
C ALA A 89 9.07 -33.10 -13.47
N SER A 90 8.67 -32.01 -12.83
CA SER A 90 7.31 -31.45 -12.90
C SER A 90 7.05 -30.72 -14.22
N ALA A 91 8.02 -29.98 -14.74
CA ALA A 91 7.93 -29.24 -16.01
C ALA A 91 8.05 -30.14 -17.25
N SER A 92 8.65 -31.33 -17.12
CA SER A 92 8.70 -32.35 -18.17
C SER A 92 7.55 -33.35 -18.13
N ARG A 93 6.74 -33.36 -17.05
CA ARG A 93 5.43 -33.99 -17.12
C ARG A 93 4.58 -33.16 -18.07
N PRO A 94 3.98 -33.74 -19.13
CA PRO A 94 2.92 -33.04 -19.84
C PRO A 94 1.93 -32.54 -18.80
N PRO A 95 1.37 -31.32 -18.96
CA PRO A 95 0.39 -30.80 -18.01
C PRO A 95 -0.59 -31.93 -17.75
N SER A 96 -0.70 -32.36 -16.49
CA SER A 96 -1.65 -33.38 -16.10
C SER A 96 -2.93 -33.04 -16.83
N PRO A 97 -3.46 -33.90 -17.72
CA PRO A 97 -4.63 -33.57 -18.51
C PRO A 97 -5.63 -32.93 -17.55
N PRO A 98 -6.11 -31.70 -17.84
CA PRO A 98 -6.81 -30.84 -16.88
C PRO A 98 -7.76 -31.75 -16.17
N LEU A 99 -7.52 -31.99 -14.87
CA LEU A 99 -8.08 -33.11 -14.11
C LEU A 99 -9.54 -33.13 -14.50
N VAL A 100 -9.91 -34.06 -15.40
CA VAL A 100 -11.21 -33.99 -16.08
C VAL A 100 -12.16 -34.39 -14.98
N ARG A 101 -12.55 -33.39 -14.20
CA ARG A 101 -13.71 -33.43 -13.37
C ARG A 101 -14.75 -33.84 -14.37
N LEU A 102 -15.24 -35.06 -14.20
CA LEU A 102 -16.63 -35.36 -14.46
C LEU A 102 -17.38 -34.36 -13.59
N SER A 103 -17.46 -33.12 -14.09
CA SER A 103 -18.49 -32.18 -13.71
C SER A 103 -19.74 -32.99 -13.88
N HIS A 104 -20.56 -33.06 -12.84
CA HIS A 104 -21.87 -33.61 -13.08
C HIS A 104 -22.43 -32.76 -14.24
N PRO A 105 -23.08 -33.37 -15.25
CA PRO A 105 -23.69 -32.60 -16.34
C PRO A 105 -24.66 -31.53 -15.82
N GLU A 106 -25.01 -31.61 -14.54
CA GLU A 106 -25.80 -30.70 -13.76
C GLU A 106 -25.00 -29.66 -12.96
N ASP A 107 -23.68 -29.52 -13.12
CA ASP A 107 -22.93 -28.44 -12.48
C ASP A 107 -23.10 -27.16 -13.30
N LEU A 108 -23.31 -26.01 -12.64
CA LEU A 108 -23.25 -24.72 -13.32
C LEU A 108 -21.84 -24.51 -13.92
N PRO A 109 -21.73 -23.94 -15.13
CA PRO A 109 -20.48 -23.45 -15.66
C PRO A 109 -19.78 -22.50 -14.67
N ALA A 110 -18.45 -22.46 -14.70
CA ALA A 110 -17.68 -21.66 -13.76
C ALA A 110 -18.06 -20.16 -13.78
N GLU A 111 -18.34 -19.60 -14.96
CA GLU A 111 -18.74 -18.19 -15.11
C GLU A 111 -20.11 -17.91 -14.49
N GLU A 112 -21.08 -18.79 -14.72
CA GLU A 112 -22.42 -18.70 -14.10
C GLU A 112 -22.34 -18.88 -12.58
N LEU A 113 -21.52 -19.83 -12.10
CA LEU A 113 -21.31 -20.03 -10.67
C LEU A 113 -20.67 -18.80 -10.01
N VAL A 114 -19.70 -18.16 -10.67
CA VAL A 114 -19.12 -16.89 -10.18
C VAL A 114 -20.20 -15.80 -10.14
N ALA A 115 -21.01 -15.65 -11.18
CA ALA A 115 -22.09 -14.65 -11.19
C ALA A 115 -23.13 -14.88 -10.08
N GLU A 116 -23.43 -16.15 -9.78
CA GLU A 116 -24.44 -16.52 -8.80
C GLU A 116 -23.97 -16.39 -7.34
N VAL A 117 -22.73 -16.79 -7.04
CA VAL A 117 -22.27 -16.90 -5.64
C VAL A 117 -21.08 -16.02 -5.26
N LYS A 118 -20.40 -15.34 -6.20
CA LYS A 118 -19.24 -14.50 -5.82
C LYS A 118 -19.68 -13.42 -4.84
N PRO A 119 -19.06 -13.34 -3.64
CA PRO A 119 -19.28 -12.22 -2.74
C PRO A 119 -18.85 -10.91 -3.41
N THR A 120 -19.50 -9.81 -3.03
CA THR A 120 -19.11 -8.49 -3.55
C THR A 120 -17.66 -8.16 -3.21
N ASP A 121 -17.00 -7.32 -4.01
CA ASP A 121 -15.62 -6.94 -3.69
C ASP A 121 -15.55 -6.21 -2.33
N ALA A 122 -16.58 -5.43 -1.96
CA ALA A 122 -16.68 -4.86 -0.61
C ALA A 122 -16.70 -5.91 0.51
N GLN A 123 -17.48 -7.00 0.36
CA GLN A 123 -17.46 -8.11 1.32
C GLN A 123 -16.07 -8.78 1.36
N LEU A 124 -15.41 -8.95 0.21
CA LEU A 124 -14.04 -9.50 0.14
C LEU A 124 -13.00 -8.56 0.78
N ALA A 125 -13.23 -7.25 0.75
CA ALA A 125 -12.42 -6.25 1.45
C ALA A 125 -12.58 -6.40 2.98
N LEU A 126 -13.81 -6.56 3.48
CA LEU A 126 -14.07 -6.83 4.89
C LEU A 126 -13.43 -8.14 5.35
N CYS A 127 -13.54 -9.21 4.57
CA CYS A 127 -12.84 -10.46 4.85
C CYS A 127 -11.33 -10.20 5.05
N SER A 128 -10.70 -9.47 4.11
CA SER A 128 -9.25 -9.15 4.16
C SER A 128 -8.87 -8.34 5.40
N LEU A 129 -9.66 -7.33 5.75
CA LEU A 129 -9.47 -6.52 6.95
C LEU A 129 -9.51 -7.37 8.23
N TYR A 130 -10.50 -8.28 8.34
CA TYR A 130 -10.72 -9.06 9.56
C TYR A 130 -9.89 -10.35 9.65
N ALA A 131 -9.27 -10.80 8.56
CA ALA A 131 -8.30 -11.89 8.62
C ALA A 131 -7.07 -11.57 9.49
N ASN A 132 -6.81 -10.28 9.75
CA ASN A 132 -5.72 -9.82 10.61
C ASN A 132 -6.05 -9.88 12.12
N ARG A 133 -7.32 -10.07 12.50
CA ARG A 133 -7.77 -9.95 13.89
C ARG A 133 -8.15 -11.31 14.51
N TRP A 134 -7.88 -11.45 15.80
CA TRP A 134 -8.48 -12.49 16.63
C TRP A 134 -9.95 -12.14 16.92
N HIS A 135 -10.81 -13.14 17.13
CA HIS A 135 -12.27 -12.97 17.23
C HIS A 135 -12.93 -12.39 15.97
N THR A 136 -12.54 -12.91 14.81
CA THR A 136 -12.98 -12.48 13.50
C THR A 136 -14.50 -12.33 13.40
N SER A 137 -15.30 -13.33 13.82
CA SER A 137 -16.76 -13.30 13.66
C SER A 137 -17.42 -12.11 14.36
N LYS A 138 -17.19 -11.92 15.67
CA LYS A 138 -17.81 -10.82 16.45
C LYS A 138 -17.45 -9.43 15.91
N ARG A 139 -16.20 -9.26 15.46
CA ARG A 139 -15.71 -7.97 14.95
C ARG A 139 -16.23 -7.68 13.55
N LEU A 140 -16.35 -8.73 12.72
CA LEU A 140 -16.90 -8.64 11.38
C LEU A 140 -18.37 -8.25 11.40
N GLU A 141 -19.17 -8.84 12.30
CA GLU A 141 -20.57 -8.46 12.51
C GLU A 141 -20.71 -6.98 12.92
N ALA A 142 -19.92 -6.53 13.90
CA ALA A 142 -19.94 -5.14 14.35
C ALA A 142 -19.54 -4.16 13.24
N ALA A 143 -18.57 -4.54 12.40
CA ALA A 143 -18.08 -3.70 11.31
C ALA A 143 -19.01 -3.66 10.11
N ALA A 144 -19.58 -4.81 9.74
CA ALA A 144 -20.63 -4.89 8.72
C ALA A 144 -21.79 -3.97 9.10
N HIS A 145 -22.20 -3.99 10.38
CA HIS A 145 -23.21 -3.08 10.90
C HIS A 145 -22.79 -1.60 10.81
N LEU A 146 -21.54 -1.27 11.20
CA LEU A 146 -21.03 0.11 11.13
C LEU A 146 -20.97 0.65 9.70
N MET A 147 -20.55 -0.20 8.75
CA MET A 147 -20.39 0.15 7.34
C MET A 147 -21.68 -0.07 6.52
N GLN A 148 -22.78 -0.49 7.16
CA GLN A 148 -24.08 -0.75 6.53
C GLN A 148 -24.00 -1.78 5.38
N HIS A 149 -23.07 -2.72 5.46
CA HIS A 149 -22.99 -3.83 4.51
C HIS A 149 -23.88 -4.98 4.98
N ASP A 150 -24.67 -5.54 4.07
CA ASP A 150 -25.25 -6.86 4.27
C ASP A 150 -24.13 -7.90 4.12
N PHE A 151 -23.69 -8.44 5.25
CA PHE A 151 -22.55 -9.35 5.32
C PHE A 151 -23.05 -10.73 5.77
N ASP A 152 -23.26 -11.61 4.80
CA ASP A 152 -23.86 -12.93 4.99
C ASP A 152 -22.82 -14.06 5.16
N LEU A 153 -21.53 -13.75 5.07
CA LEU A 153 -20.48 -14.74 5.20
C LEU A 153 -20.19 -15.13 6.66
N GLN A 154 -20.01 -16.42 6.91
CA GLN A 154 -19.68 -16.96 8.23
C GLN A 154 -18.27 -17.54 8.24
N VAL A 155 -17.58 -17.43 9.38
CA VAL A 155 -16.27 -18.07 9.53
C VAL A 155 -16.45 -19.58 9.63
N TYR A 156 -15.93 -20.31 8.65
CA TYR A 156 -15.90 -21.77 8.64
C TYR A 156 -14.70 -22.32 9.41
N ASP A 157 -13.51 -21.79 9.15
CA ASP A 157 -12.27 -22.26 9.80
C ASP A 157 -11.18 -21.18 9.77
N GLN A 158 -10.22 -21.28 10.69
CA GLN A 158 -9.06 -20.40 10.80
C GLN A 158 -7.79 -21.21 11.01
N PHE A 159 -6.72 -20.81 10.32
CA PHE A 159 -5.42 -21.42 10.43
C PHE A 159 -4.32 -20.36 10.59
N GLU A 160 -3.32 -20.63 11.43
CA GLU A 160 -2.14 -19.79 11.57
C GLU A 160 -0.86 -20.63 11.71
N ASP A 161 0.04 -20.49 10.74
CA ASP A 161 1.41 -20.99 10.79
C ASP A 161 2.35 -19.85 11.19
N ARG A 162 2.71 -19.83 12.47
CA ARG A 162 3.60 -18.80 13.04
C ARG A 162 5.02 -18.86 12.48
N LYS A 163 5.49 -20.02 12.02
CA LYS A 163 6.87 -20.18 11.51
C LYS A 163 7.04 -19.41 10.20
N VAL A 164 6.03 -19.46 9.34
CA VAL A 164 6.05 -18.79 8.02
C VAL A 164 5.29 -17.47 8.01
N GLY A 165 4.57 -17.15 9.09
CA GLY A 165 3.76 -15.93 9.18
C GLY A 165 2.42 -16.00 8.44
N LEU A 166 2.05 -17.17 7.93
CA LEU A 166 0.80 -17.40 7.20
C LEU A 166 -0.36 -17.47 8.19
N ARG A 167 -1.39 -16.67 7.94
CA ARG A 167 -2.71 -16.87 8.55
C ARG A 167 -3.75 -16.85 7.44
N MET A 168 -4.66 -17.82 7.49
CA MET A 168 -5.76 -17.96 6.55
C MET A 168 -7.07 -18.10 7.33
N VAL A 169 -8.09 -17.35 6.94
CA VAL A 169 -9.45 -17.52 7.43
C VAL A 169 -10.30 -17.95 6.24
N THR A 170 -11.10 -19.01 6.42
CA THR A 170 -12.07 -19.44 5.42
C THR A 170 -13.45 -18.99 5.84
N PHE A 171 -14.08 -18.22 4.96
CA PHE A 171 -15.47 -17.83 5.11
C PHE A 171 -16.35 -18.66 4.17
N ILE A 172 -17.60 -18.90 4.54
CA ILE A 172 -18.60 -19.54 3.67
C ILE A 172 -19.86 -18.70 3.62
N SER A 173 -20.52 -18.66 2.47
CA SER A 173 -21.85 -18.06 2.33
C SER A 173 -22.94 -19.02 2.80
N PRO A 174 -24.17 -18.53 3.04
CA PRO A 174 -25.33 -19.39 3.17
C PRO A 174 -25.53 -20.19 1.88
N ILE A 175 -26.06 -21.41 2.03
CA ILE A 175 -26.41 -22.27 0.89
C ILE A 175 -27.66 -21.70 0.22
N LYS A 176 -27.56 -21.39 -1.08
CA LYS A 176 -28.65 -20.88 -1.91
C LYS A 176 -29.20 -21.97 -2.80
N HIS A 177 -30.50 -21.97 -3.01
CA HIS A 177 -31.15 -22.83 -3.99
C HIS A 177 -31.27 -22.08 -5.33
N VAL A 178 -30.71 -22.65 -6.39
CA VAL A 178 -30.81 -22.06 -7.73
C VAL A 178 -32.21 -22.32 -8.28
N ASN A 179 -32.96 -21.23 -8.50
CA ASN A 179 -34.36 -21.28 -8.92
C ASN A 179 -34.56 -22.20 -10.14
N GLY A 180 -35.53 -23.12 -10.03
CA GLY A 180 -35.94 -23.99 -11.13
C GLY A 180 -35.04 -25.21 -11.40
N THR A 181 -33.87 -25.33 -10.76
CA THR A 181 -32.96 -26.48 -10.99
C THR A 181 -32.89 -27.46 -9.81
N GLY A 182 -33.36 -27.05 -8.61
CA GLY A 182 -33.21 -27.82 -7.38
C GLY A 182 -31.77 -27.88 -6.83
N ARG A 183 -30.82 -27.21 -7.49
CA ARG A 183 -29.39 -27.22 -7.14
C ARG A 183 -29.12 -26.34 -5.94
N LYS A 184 -28.12 -26.73 -5.14
CA LYS A 184 -27.61 -25.93 -4.03
C LYS A 184 -26.23 -25.39 -4.39
N VAL A 185 -26.04 -24.09 -4.21
CA VAL A 185 -24.78 -23.40 -4.47
C VAL A 185 -24.35 -22.60 -3.26
N ALA A 186 -23.05 -22.49 -3.04
CA ALA A 186 -22.48 -21.67 -1.97
C ALA A 186 -21.07 -21.17 -2.35
N ALA A 187 -20.62 -20.12 -1.70
CA ALA A 187 -19.27 -19.59 -1.84
C ALA A 187 -18.40 -19.96 -0.65
N ALA A 188 -17.12 -20.22 -0.91
CA ALA A 188 -16.08 -20.33 0.10
C ALA A 188 -14.94 -19.36 -0.23
N VAL A 189 -14.59 -18.47 0.70
CA VAL A 189 -13.58 -17.43 0.51
C VAL A 189 -12.35 -17.72 1.36
N PHE A 190 -11.23 -18.01 0.72
CA PHE A 190 -9.91 -18.15 1.36
C PHE A 190 -9.28 -16.77 1.53
N THR A 191 -9.25 -16.28 2.76
CA THR A 191 -8.70 -14.96 3.04
C THR A 191 -7.35 -15.07 3.73
N PHE A 192 -6.34 -14.47 3.13
CA PHE A 192 -4.97 -14.47 3.65
C PHE A 192 -4.66 -13.15 4.35
N ARG A 193 -4.10 -13.25 5.56
CA ARG A 193 -3.61 -12.09 6.30
C ARG A 193 -2.39 -11.48 5.62
N GLY A 194 -2.32 -10.15 5.63
CA GLY A 194 -1.11 -9.39 5.29
C GLY A 194 0.05 -9.58 6.28
N THR A 195 1.04 -8.71 6.16
CA THR A 195 2.22 -8.69 7.03
C THR A 195 1.86 -8.23 8.44
N ARG A 196 2.50 -8.84 9.44
CA ARG A 196 2.63 -8.25 10.78
C ARG A 196 4.12 -8.12 11.07
N ALA A 197 4.62 -6.94 11.42
CA ALA A 197 6.06 -6.76 11.61
C ALA A 197 6.56 -7.39 12.92
N ASP A 198 5.66 -7.78 13.84
CA ASP A 198 6.00 -8.63 14.98
C ASP A 198 6.25 -10.10 14.63
N LYS A 199 6.02 -10.53 13.37
CA LYS A 199 6.20 -11.91 12.91
C LYS A 199 7.38 -12.03 11.94
N PHE A 200 8.44 -12.69 12.40
CA PHE A 200 9.65 -12.92 11.60
C PHE A 200 9.39 -13.65 10.28
N GLY A 201 8.44 -14.59 10.25
CA GLY A 201 8.05 -15.30 9.03
C GLY A 201 7.51 -14.37 7.93
N ASN A 202 6.65 -13.40 8.31
CA ASN A 202 6.13 -12.39 7.38
C ASN A 202 7.23 -11.50 6.84
N ILE A 203 8.10 -10.98 7.72
CA ILE A 203 9.25 -10.16 7.33
C ILE A 203 10.14 -10.92 6.32
N ARG A 204 10.41 -12.20 6.59
CA ARG A 204 11.21 -13.03 5.68
C ARG A 204 10.52 -13.19 4.32
N ALA A 205 9.22 -13.43 4.30
CA ALA A 205 8.45 -13.54 3.06
C ALA A 205 8.45 -12.22 2.27
N ASP A 206 8.26 -11.08 2.94
CA ASP A 206 8.33 -9.75 2.30
C ASP A 206 9.70 -9.50 1.67
N PHE A 207 10.79 -9.80 2.39
CA PHE A 207 12.13 -9.70 1.80
C PHE A 207 12.33 -10.62 0.60
N GLN A 208 11.67 -11.78 0.55
CA GLN A 208 11.74 -12.67 -0.60
C GLN A 208 10.97 -12.12 -1.80
N VAL A 209 9.77 -11.57 -1.57
CA VAL A 209 8.96 -10.90 -2.59
C VAL A 209 9.68 -9.67 -3.15
N LEU A 210 10.30 -8.87 -2.28
CA LEU A 210 11.06 -7.67 -2.64
C LEU A 210 12.31 -7.96 -3.48
N LYS A 211 12.94 -9.13 -3.29
CA LYS A 211 14.13 -9.54 -4.04
C LYS A 211 13.82 -10.11 -5.43
N ASP A 212 12.54 -10.21 -5.80
CA ASP A 212 12.04 -10.88 -7.00
C ASP A 212 12.75 -12.22 -7.29
N ARG A 213 12.41 -13.25 -6.52
CA ARG A 213 13.01 -14.57 -6.68
C ARG A 213 12.40 -15.33 -7.87
N ASN A 214 13.28 -15.99 -8.63
CA ASN A 214 12.91 -16.99 -9.65
C ASN A 214 12.53 -18.37 -9.06
N ALA A 215 11.97 -18.39 -7.85
CA ALA A 215 11.58 -19.62 -7.16
C ALA A 215 10.25 -19.45 -6.45
N ASP A 216 9.56 -20.58 -6.28
CA ASP A 216 8.38 -20.72 -5.43
C ASP A 216 8.70 -20.29 -3.98
N LEU A 217 7.73 -19.65 -3.32
CA LEU A 217 7.89 -19.12 -1.98
C LEU A 217 7.24 -20.04 -0.96
N PHE A 218 7.91 -20.26 0.17
CA PHE A 218 7.45 -21.20 1.19
C PHE A 218 6.08 -20.84 1.79
N ILE A 219 5.77 -19.54 1.88
CA ILE A 219 4.45 -19.06 2.32
C ILE A 219 3.33 -19.52 1.38
N THR A 220 3.58 -19.50 0.07
CA THR A 220 2.63 -19.96 -0.95
C THR A 220 2.45 -21.47 -0.88
N GLN A 221 3.53 -22.25 -0.76
CA GLN A 221 3.48 -23.71 -0.62
C GLN A 221 2.64 -24.16 0.58
N ARG A 222 2.78 -23.46 1.70
CA ARG A 222 1.94 -23.69 2.88
C ARG A 222 0.49 -23.28 2.59
N GLY A 223 0.27 -22.09 2.03
CA GLY A 223 -1.06 -21.59 1.65
C GLY A 223 -1.85 -22.58 0.79
N ILE A 224 -1.25 -23.05 -0.31
CA ILE A 224 -1.92 -23.97 -1.24
C ILE A 224 -2.27 -25.32 -0.60
N LYS A 225 -1.43 -25.82 0.31
CA LYS A 225 -1.70 -27.07 1.06
C LYS A 225 -2.98 -26.92 1.89
N HIS A 226 -3.17 -25.78 2.55
CA HIS A 226 -4.36 -25.52 3.36
C HIS A 226 -5.61 -25.27 2.52
N VAL A 227 -5.49 -24.51 1.43
CA VAL A 227 -6.58 -24.33 0.45
C VAL A 227 -7.09 -25.68 -0.03
N ARG A 228 -6.20 -26.56 -0.51
CA ARG A 228 -6.60 -27.88 -1.04
C ARG A 228 -7.31 -28.73 0.01
N ARG A 229 -6.83 -28.72 1.26
CA ARG A 229 -7.49 -29.41 2.38
C ARG A 229 -8.90 -28.87 2.64
N HIS A 230 -9.08 -27.55 2.64
CA HIS A 230 -10.40 -26.94 2.88
C HIS A 230 -11.37 -27.22 1.74
N VAL A 231 -10.90 -27.15 0.49
CA VAL A 231 -11.70 -27.54 -0.68
C VAL A 231 -12.18 -28.98 -0.56
N GLN A 232 -11.28 -29.91 -0.20
CA GLN A 232 -11.62 -31.32 0.00
C GLN A 232 -12.63 -31.51 1.14
N ARG A 233 -12.41 -30.85 2.29
CA ARG A 233 -13.28 -30.97 3.46
C ARG A 233 -14.69 -30.45 3.17
N LEU A 234 -14.81 -29.25 2.60
CA LEU A 234 -16.11 -28.67 2.24
C LEU A 234 -16.86 -29.53 1.22
N SER A 235 -16.16 -30.05 0.21
CA SER A 235 -16.76 -30.93 -0.80
C SER A 235 -17.23 -32.27 -0.21
N ALA A 236 -16.59 -32.75 0.86
CA ALA A 236 -16.95 -34.00 1.53
C ALA A 236 -18.08 -33.81 2.56
N GLU A 237 -18.08 -32.68 3.27
CA GLU A 237 -19.08 -32.34 4.30
C GLU A 237 -20.43 -31.97 3.67
N TYR A 238 -20.41 -31.31 2.51
CA TYR A 238 -21.60 -30.86 1.77
C TYR A 238 -21.57 -31.36 0.32
N PRO A 239 -21.75 -32.68 0.10
CA PRO A 239 -21.60 -33.29 -1.23
C PRO A 239 -22.67 -32.88 -2.24
N ASP A 240 -23.81 -32.36 -1.77
CA ASP A 240 -24.93 -31.87 -2.58
C ASP A 240 -24.84 -30.38 -2.93
N VAL A 241 -23.78 -29.70 -2.48
CA VAL A 241 -23.55 -28.27 -2.71
C VAL A 241 -22.44 -28.06 -3.74
N GLN A 242 -22.75 -27.33 -4.80
CA GLN A 242 -21.74 -26.87 -5.75
C GLN A 242 -21.05 -25.61 -5.20
N TRP A 243 -19.77 -25.74 -4.84
CA TRP A 243 -18.99 -24.67 -4.23
C TRP A 243 -18.27 -23.79 -5.26
N GLY A 244 -18.49 -22.48 -5.18
CA GLY A 244 -17.63 -21.45 -5.76
C GLY A 244 -16.49 -21.11 -4.79
N PHE A 245 -15.24 -21.40 -5.17
CA PHE A 245 -14.08 -21.07 -4.33
C PHE A 245 -13.44 -19.76 -4.77
N PHE A 246 -13.17 -18.89 -3.81
CA PHE A 246 -12.62 -17.55 -4.02
C PHE A 246 -11.40 -17.32 -3.14
N ALA A 247 -10.52 -16.42 -3.54
CA ALA A 247 -9.40 -16.00 -2.71
C ALA A 247 -9.37 -14.47 -2.55
N THR A 248 -8.95 -14.00 -1.39
CA THR A 248 -8.75 -12.58 -1.15
C THR A 248 -7.63 -12.32 -0.15
N GLY A 249 -7.10 -11.11 -0.16
CA GLY A 249 -6.08 -10.70 0.79
C GLY A 249 -5.55 -9.30 0.53
N HIS A 250 -4.96 -8.76 1.59
CA HIS A 250 -4.30 -7.45 1.59
C HIS A 250 -2.77 -7.59 1.68
N SER A 251 -2.02 -6.74 0.98
CA SER A 251 -0.55 -6.72 1.05
C SER A 251 0.06 -8.11 0.73
N LEU A 252 0.90 -8.68 1.60
CA LEU A 252 1.43 -10.05 1.46
C LEU A 252 0.32 -11.12 1.36
N GLY A 253 -0.83 -10.88 1.97
CA GLY A 253 -2.02 -11.73 1.84
C GLY A 253 -2.58 -11.71 0.42
N GLY A 254 -2.59 -10.54 -0.22
CA GLY A 254 -2.97 -10.40 -1.63
C GLY A 254 -2.03 -11.18 -2.55
N PHE A 255 -0.72 -11.08 -2.32
CA PHE A 255 0.26 -11.92 -3.02
C PHE A 255 -0.02 -13.43 -2.85
N THR A 256 -0.29 -13.85 -1.61
CA THR A 256 -0.57 -15.26 -1.30
C THR A 256 -1.86 -15.74 -1.96
N ALA A 257 -2.91 -14.91 -1.96
CA ALA A 257 -4.18 -15.18 -2.62
C ALA A 257 -4.02 -15.37 -4.14
N THR A 258 -3.32 -14.45 -4.82
CA THR A 258 -3.09 -14.56 -6.27
C THR A 258 -2.26 -15.80 -6.61
N THR A 259 -1.20 -16.07 -5.85
CA THR A 259 -0.36 -17.26 -6.10
C THR A 259 -1.10 -18.57 -5.84
N CYS A 260 -1.95 -18.64 -4.80
CA CYS A 260 -2.82 -19.79 -4.59
C CYS A 260 -3.83 -19.98 -5.73
N THR A 261 -4.31 -18.89 -6.33
CA THR A 261 -5.22 -18.92 -7.49
C THR A 261 -4.52 -19.48 -8.73
N ILE A 262 -3.25 -19.12 -8.93
CA ILE A 262 -2.43 -19.69 -10.02
C ILE A 262 -2.21 -21.20 -9.82
N LEU A 263 -1.99 -21.63 -8.58
CA LEU A 263 -1.66 -23.02 -8.23
C LEU A 263 -2.88 -23.92 -7.96
N CYS A 264 -4.08 -23.35 -7.95
CA CYS A 264 -5.35 -24.04 -7.69
C CYS A 264 -6.42 -23.60 -8.69
N ASP A 265 -6.61 -24.40 -9.73
CA ASP A 265 -7.64 -24.24 -10.75
C ASP A 265 -9.09 -24.19 -10.20
N ARG A 266 -9.31 -24.73 -9.01
CA ARG A 266 -10.59 -24.67 -8.31
C ARG A 266 -10.96 -23.29 -7.77
N ILE A 267 -9.98 -22.40 -7.58
CA ILE A 267 -10.26 -21.01 -7.20
C ILE A 267 -10.72 -20.27 -8.45
N LEU A 268 -11.99 -19.87 -8.48
CA LEU A 268 -12.65 -19.31 -9.65
C LEU A 268 -12.31 -17.83 -9.85
N HIS A 269 -12.15 -17.09 -8.76
CA HIS A 269 -11.80 -15.67 -8.80
C HIS A 269 -11.00 -15.25 -7.56
N CYS A 270 -10.14 -14.25 -7.75
CA CYS A 270 -9.30 -13.66 -6.72
C CYS A 270 -9.42 -12.14 -6.74
N THR A 271 -9.73 -11.54 -5.59
CA THR A 271 -9.72 -10.08 -5.43
C THR A 271 -8.62 -9.72 -4.43
N THR A 272 -7.70 -8.81 -4.77
CA THR A 272 -6.63 -8.40 -3.86
C THR A 272 -6.62 -6.90 -3.63
N TYR A 273 -6.08 -6.52 -2.47
CA TYR A 273 -5.99 -5.14 -2.03
C TYR A 273 -4.54 -4.79 -1.73
N GLU A 274 -4.02 -3.73 -2.34
CA GLU A 274 -2.67 -3.23 -2.05
C GLU A 274 -1.58 -4.32 -2.16
N SER A 275 -1.78 -5.28 -3.07
CA SER A 275 -0.87 -6.40 -3.29
C SER A 275 0.50 -5.91 -3.81
N PRO A 276 1.62 -6.59 -3.51
CA PRO A 276 2.93 -6.23 -4.06
C PRO A 276 3.14 -6.67 -5.52
N GLY A 277 2.13 -7.28 -6.15
CA GLY A 277 2.28 -7.95 -7.45
C GLY A 277 3.01 -9.30 -7.32
N LEU A 278 3.30 -9.96 -8.44
CA LEU A 278 3.85 -11.33 -8.47
C LEU A 278 5.32 -11.38 -8.82
N THR A 279 6.11 -12.27 -8.21
CA THR A 279 7.49 -12.50 -8.64
C THR A 279 7.55 -13.07 -10.07
N THR A 280 8.70 -12.95 -10.71
CA THR A 280 8.96 -13.44 -12.06
C THR A 280 8.64 -14.94 -12.21
N PHE A 281 8.85 -15.75 -11.16
CA PHE A 281 8.46 -17.16 -11.15
C PHE A 281 6.97 -17.36 -11.40
N TYR A 282 6.11 -16.69 -10.61
CA TYR A 282 4.66 -16.84 -10.74
C TYR A 282 4.09 -16.15 -11.98
N GLN A 283 4.71 -15.07 -12.46
CA GLN A 283 4.32 -14.48 -13.74
C GLN A 283 4.52 -15.45 -14.90
N LYS A 284 5.67 -16.14 -14.94
CA LYS A 284 5.95 -17.18 -15.95
C LYS A 284 4.98 -18.34 -15.84
N LEU A 285 4.70 -18.79 -14.61
CA LEU A 285 3.73 -19.86 -14.38
C LEU A 285 2.32 -19.46 -14.83
N ALA A 286 1.88 -18.25 -14.50
CA ALA A 286 0.59 -17.73 -14.94
C ALA A 286 0.50 -17.63 -16.47
N ALA A 287 1.54 -17.12 -17.14
CA ALA A 287 1.58 -17.01 -18.60
C ALA A 287 1.52 -18.37 -19.32
N ASN A 288 2.00 -19.45 -18.68
CA ASN A 288 1.89 -20.81 -19.22
C ASN A 288 0.49 -21.42 -19.05
N LEU A 289 -0.29 -20.94 -18.09
CA LEU A 289 -1.61 -21.48 -17.76
C LEU A 289 -2.75 -20.75 -18.46
N GLY A 290 -2.56 -19.50 -18.85
CA GLY A 290 -3.56 -18.70 -19.54
C GLY A 290 -3.02 -17.36 -20.00
N ASP A 291 -3.70 -16.79 -20.99
CA ASP A 291 -3.37 -15.48 -21.54
C ASP A 291 -3.89 -14.33 -20.66
N GLU A 292 -3.65 -13.09 -21.09
CA GLU A 292 -4.07 -11.92 -20.35
C GLU A 292 -5.60 -11.82 -20.19
N ALA A 293 -6.37 -12.21 -21.21
CA ALA A 293 -7.83 -12.19 -21.16
C ALA A 293 -8.36 -13.16 -20.09
N TYR A 294 -7.82 -14.38 -20.05
CA TYR A 294 -8.12 -15.38 -19.03
C TYR A 294 -7.87 -14.84 -17.61
N TRP A 295 -6.70 -14.23 -17.36
CA TRP A 295 -6.37 -13.70 -16.04
C TRP A 295 -7.16 -12.45 -15.68
N ARG A 296 -7.56 -11.62 -16.65
CA ARG A 296 -8.47 -10.48 -16.42
C ARG A 296 -9.86 -10.91 -15.96
N GLY A 297 -10.33 -12.10 -16.35
CA GLY A 297 -11.58 -12.68 -15.83
C GLY A 297 -11.44 -13.26 -14.41
N ARG A 298 -10.22 -13.56 -13.96
CA ARG A 298 -9.98 -14.33 -12.72
C ARG A 298 -9.32 -13.56 -11.59
N VAL A 299 -8.60 -12.48 -11.87
CA VAL A 299 -7.88 -11.71 -10.85
C VAL A 299 -8.22 -10.23 -10.98
N THR A 300 -8.64 -9.64 -9.86
CA THR A 300 -8.92 -8.21 -9.71
C THR A 300 -8.02 -7.65 -8.61
N ASN A 301 -7.32 -6.54 -8.88
CA ASN A 301 -6.42 -5.91 -7.91
C ASN A 301 -6.86 -4.46 -7.70
N TYR A 302 -7.10 -4.07 -6.45
CA TYR A 302 -7.42 -2.72 -6.04
C TYR A 302 -6.22 -2.09 -5.32
N LEU A 303 -5.72 -0.98 -5.86
CA LEU A 303 -4.59 -0.23 -5.33
C LEU A 303 -4.99 1.22 -5.08
N GLY A 304 -4.54 1.84 -4.00
CA GLY A 304 -4.59 3.27 -3.75
C GLY A 304 -3.50 4.01 -4.52
N ILE A 305 -2.83 4.97 -3.91
CA ILE A 305 -1.71 5.66 -4.58
C ILE A 305 -0.47 4.76 -4.69
N PRO A 306 0.35 4.92 -5.75
CA PRO A 306 1.61 4.20 -5.89
C PRO A 306 2.49 4.32 -4.65
N ASN A 307 2.88 3.18 -4.11
CA ASN A 307 3.67 3.07 -2.89
C ASN A 307 4.72 1.96 -3.04
N PRO A 308 5.70 1.88 -2.12
CA PRO A 308 6.79 0.93 -2.26
C PRO A 308 6.38 -0.53 -2.32
N ILE A 309 5.21 -0.89 -1.79
CA ILE A 309 4.69 -2.26 -1.77
C ILE A 309 4.05 -2.56 -3.12
N THR A 310 3.11 -1.74 -3.56
CA THR A 310 2.37 -2.00 -4.81
C THR A 310 3.22 -1.85 -6.07
N MET A 311 4.37 -1.18 -5.97
CA MET A 311 5.29 -0.95 -7.08
C MET A 311 6.45 -1.96 -7.16
N VAL A 312 6.49 -3.00 -6.31
CA VAL A 312 7.59 -3.97 -6.31
C VAL A 312 7.59 -4.77 -7.60
N ASN A 313 6.49 -5.50 -7.84
CA ASN A 313 6.38 -6.44 -8.94
C ASN A 313 5.25 -6.07 -9.90
N ARG A 314 5.17 -6.77 -11.04
CA ARG A 314 4.06 -6.62 -11.99
C ARG A 314 2.82 -7.35 -11.45
N HIS A 315 1.67 -6.74 -11.66
CA HIS A 315 0.36 -7.26 -11.28
C HIS A 315 -0.23 -8.14 -12.39
N LEU A 316 -1.07 -9.10 -11.99
CA LEU A 316 -1.75 -10.05 -12.88
C LEU A 316 -3.25 -9.78 -12.89
N GLY A 317 -3.90 -9.82 -14.05
CA GLY A 317 -5.34 -9.62 -14.20
C GLY A 317 -5.74 -8.15 -14.31
N ARG A 318 -6.96 -7.82 -13.87
CA ARG A 318 -7.47 -6.44 -13.85
C ARG A 318 -6.84 -5.65 -12.73
N LEU A 319 -6.60 -4.38 -13.00
CA LEU A 319 -5.96 -3.47 -12.07
C LEU A 319 -6.80 -2.21 -11.97
N PHE A 320 -7.20 -1.86 -10.75
CA PHE A 320 -7.95 -0.65 -10.47
C PHE A 320 -7.20 0.21 -9.48
N ARG A 321 -7.08 1.49 -9.80
CA ARG A 321 -6.71 2.52 -8.85
C ARG A 321 -7.96 3.01 -8.15
N VAL A 322 -8.02 2.91 -6.83
CA VAL A 322 -9.10 3.44 -6.00
C VAL A 322 -8.69 4.80 -5.44
N HIS A 323 -9.55 5.81 -5.64
CA HIS A 323 -9.37 7.13 -5.07
C HIS A 323 -9.99 7.16 -3.67
N LEU A 324 -9.16 7.09 -2.64
CA LEU A 324 -9.60 7.14 -1.24
C LEU A 324 -9.91 8.60 -0.85
N THR A 325 -11.09 9.09 -1.26
CA THR A 325 -11.52 10.50 -1.15
C THR A 325 -11.59 11.01 0.28
N HIS A 326 -11.81 10.13 1.25
CA HIS A 326 -11.83 10.46 2.68
C HIS A 326 -10.42 10.70 3.25
N ILE A 327 -9.36 10.26 2.58
CA ILE A 327 -7.97 10.51 2.98
C ILE A 327 -7.43 11.71 2.20
N GLN A 328 -7.45 12.88 2.83
CA GLN A 328 -6.79 14.05 2.27
C GLN A 328 -5.38 14.22 2.85
N CYS A 329 -4.39 14.42 1.98
CA CYS A 329 -3.06 14.81 2.42
C CYS A 329 -3.10 16.28 2.87
N ARG A 330 -3.26 16.50 4.19
CA ARG A 330 -3.34 17.84 4.77
C ARG A 330 -2.12 18.69 4.36
N THR A 331 -2.41 19.95 4.06
CA THR A 331 -1.38 20.98 3.82
C THR A 331 -0.77 21.36 5.17
N ASP A 332 0.49 20.97 5.38
CA ASP A 332 1.24 21.33 6.58
C ASP A 332 2.14 22.56 6.34
N LEU A 333 2.61 23.19 7.42
CA LEU A 333 3.49 24.36 7.34
C LEU A 333 4.77 24.04 6.56
N LEU A 334 5.28 22.81 6.65
CA LEU A 334 6.46 22.38 5.93
C LEU A 334 6.25 22.39 4.41
N HIS A 335 5.10 21.93 3.93
CA HIS A 335 4.69 22.00 2.51
C HIS A 335 4.55 23.45 2.04
N VAL A 336 3.95 24.32 2.85
CA VAL A 336 3.84 25.75 2.55
C VAL A 336 5.23 26.38 2.39
N LEU A 337 6.14 26.12 3.33
CA LEU A 337 7.52 26.62 3.28
C LEU A 337 8.26 26.09 2.05
N ARG A 338 8.11 24.81 1.70
CA ARG A 338 8.67 24.22 0.49
C ARG A 338 8.13 24.86 -0.78
N CYS A 339 6.83 25.13 -0.84
CA CYS A 339 6.20 25.82 -1.97
C CYS A 339 6.67 27.28 -2.12
N LEU A 340 6.84 28.00 -1.01
CA LEU A 340 7.42 29.34 -0.99
C LEU A 340 8.87 29.31 -1.49
N PHE A 341 9.68 28.41 -0.94
CA PHE A 341 11.07 28.25 -1.35
C PHE A 341 11.19 27.87 -2.83
N GLY A 342 10.40 26.91 -3.30
CA GLY A 342 10.35 26.53 -4.71
C GLY A 342 9.96 27.70 -5.62
N THR A 343 9.09 28.61 -5.17
CA THR A 343 8.73 29.84 -5.90
C THR A 343 9.91 30.82 -5.96
N ILE A 344 10.60 31.03 -4.84
CA ILE A 344 11.78 31.90 -4.75
C ILE A 344 12.91 31.38 -5.65
N VAL A 345 13.19 30.07 -5.61
CA VAL A 345 14.21 29.44 -6.45
C VAL A 345 13.92 29.65 -7.94
N ARG A 346 12.66 29.51 -8.38
CA ARG A 346 12.29 29.79 -9.77
C ARG A 346 12.52 31.23 -10.16
N LEU A 347 12.16 32.17 -9.29
CA LEU A 347 12.40 33.60 -9.51
C LEU A 347 13.90 33.89 -9.68
N LEU A 348 14.73 33.33 -8.78
CA LEU A 348 16.18 33.45 -8.86
C LEU A 348 16.74 32.87 -10.16
N ASN A 349 16.26 31.70 -10.59
CA ASN A 349 16.68 31.08 -11.86
C ASN A 349 16.33 31.97 -13.06
N TRP A 350 15.12 32.54 -13.11
CA TRP A 350 14.73 33.49 -14.15
C TRP A 350 15.59 34.75 -14.15
N MET A 351 15.91 35.30 -12.98
CA MET A 351 16.80 36.45 -12.86
C MET A 351 18.21 36.13 -13.37
N LEU A 352 18.76 34.97 -13.01
CA LEU A 352 20.08 34.52 -13.48
C LEU A 352 20.10 34.32 -15.01
N LEU A 353 19.06 33.72 -15.57
CA LEU A 353 18.93 33.57 -17.02
C LEU A 353 18.83 34.92 -17.74
N ALA A 354 18.02 35.85 -17.22
CA ALA A 354 17.93 37.20 -17.75
C ALA A 354 19.28 37.92 -17.72
N GLN A 355 20.02 37.82 -16.61
CA GLN A 355 21.37 38.37 -16.50
C GLN A 355 22.35 37.74 -17.49
N ALA A 356 22.29 36.42 -17.69
CA ALA A 356 23.13 35.71 -18.65
C ALA A 356 22.85 36.16 -20.10
N ILE A 357 21.57 36.32 -20.47
CA ILE A 357 21.16 36.81 -21.78
C ILE A 357 21.68 38.24 -22.00
N VAL A 358 21.48 39.12 -21.02
CA VAL A 358 21.95 40.51 -21.07
C VAL A 358 23.47 40.59 -21.25
N ARG A 359 24.24 39.77 -20.53
CA ARG A 359 25.70 39.68 -20.67
C ARG A 359 26.11 39.15 -22.05
N ALA A 360 25.44 38.11 -22.55
CA ALA A 360 25.71 37.55 -23.86
C ALA A 360 25.45 38.58 -24.98
N VAL A 361 24.33 39.32 -24.89
CA VAL A 361 23.99 40.43 -25.80
C VAL A 361 25.06 41.52 -25.72
N GLY A 362 25.43 41.96 -24.51
CA GLY A 362 26.49 42.97 -24.34
C GLY A 362 27.82 42.58 -24.98
N LEU A 363 28.19 41.30 -24.89
CA LEU A 363 29.40 40.75 -25.52
C LEU A 363 29.30 40.73 -27.06
N VAL A 364 28.14 40.39 -27.62
CA VAL A 364 27.90 40.40 -29.07
C VAL A 364 27.94 41.82 -29.65
N PHE A 365 27.42 42.81 -28.92
CA PHE A 365 27.37 44.21 -29.36
C PHE A 365 28.58 45.05 -28.95
N GLY A 366 29.62 44.44 -28.35
CA GLY A 366 30.84 45.14 -27.95
C GLY A 366 30.62 46.25 -26.92
N ILE A 367 29.55 46.16 -26.11
CA ILE A 367 29.28 47.13 -25.05
C ILE A 367 30.32 46.90 -23.94
N PRO A 368 31.21 47.86 -23.65
CA PRO A 368 32.28 47.66 -22.67
C PRO A 368 31.71 47.34 -21.29
N SER A 369 32.33 46.37 -20.62
CA SER A 369 31.91 45.78 -19.33
C SER A 369 31.80 46.78 -18.17
N THR A 370 32.29 48.01 -18.35
CA THR A 370 32.26 49.10 -17.36
C THR A 370 30.86 49.64 -17.11
N PHE A 371 29.91 49.51 -18.05
CA PHE A 371 28.51 49.93 -17.82
C PHE A 371 27.76 49.01 -16.84
N TRP A 372 28.23 47.76 -16.67
CA TRP A 372 27.58 46.75 -15.81
C TRP A 372 28.13 46.70 -14.38
N ALA A 373 29.20 47.44 -14.08
CA ALA A 373 29.75 47.57 -12.73
C ALA A 373 28.73 48.20 -11.74
N CYS A 374 27.76 48.98 -12.22
CA CYS A 374 26.68 49.52 -11.39
C CYS A 374 25.61 48.46 -11.02
N THR A 375 25.44 47.39 -11.80
CA THR A 375 24.58 46.25 -11.40
C THR A 375 25.27 45.27 -10.45
N GLY A 376 26.61 45.31 -10.38
CA GLY A 376 27.40 44.60 -9.38
C GLY A 376 27.14 45.04 -7.93
N LEU A 377 26.50 46.20 -7.72
CA LEU A 377 26.09 46.66 -6.39
C LEU A 377 24.90 45.89 -5.81
N LEU A 378 24.12 45.16 -6.62
CA LEU A 378 23.11 44.21 -6.15
C LEU A 378 23.65 42.77 -6.02
N ALA A 379 24.87 42.53 -6.51
CA ALA A 379 25.63 41.31 -6.32
C ALA A 379 26.76 41.53 -5.29
N THR A 380 26.48 42.27 -4.22
CA THR A 380 27.44 42.38 -3.11
C THR A 380 27.73 40.98 -2.59
N GLU A 381 29.00 40.59 -2.62
CA GLU A 381 29.52 39.28 -2.22
C GLU A 381 29.01 38.82 -0.84
N GLY A 382 28.62 39.77 0.02
CA GLY A 382 27.99 39.50 1.31
C GLY A 382 26.60 38.84 1.24
N SER A 383 25.79 39.13 0.23
CA SER A 383 24.44 38.54 0.10
C SER A 383 24.49 37.10 -0.41
N PHE A 384 25.38 36.80 -1.36
CA PHE A 384 25.52 35.46 -1.91
C PHE A 384 26.22 34.51 -0.94
N GLU A 385 27.27 34.95 -0.23
CA GLU A 385 27.85 34.13 0.83
C GLU A 385 26.92 33.99 2.04
N MET A 386 26.12 35.00 2.38
CA MET A 386 25.12 34.86 3.46
C MET A 386 23.96 33.93 3.04
N VAL A 387 23.51 33.98 1.80
CA VAL A 387 22.51 33.04 1.23
C VAL A 387 23.10 31.63 1.15
N LYS A 388 24.36 31.47 0.74
CA LYS A 388 25.06 30.18 0.68
C LYS A 388 25.29 29.60 2.08
N VAL A 389 25.67 30.41 3.06
CA VAL A 389 25.78 30.01 4.47
C VAL A 389 24.40 29.67 5.04
N LEU A 390 23.35 30.44 4.75
CA LEU A 390 21.98 30.10 5.15
C LEU A 390 21.47 28.83 4.46
N LEU A 391 21.75 28.61 3.17
CA LEU A 391 21.40 27.36 2.47
C LEU A 391 22.19 26.16 3.02
N MET A 392 23.48 26.32 3.30
CA MET A 392 24.30 25.24 3.86
C MET A 392 23.89 24.91 5.30
N ARG A 393 23.53 25.94 6.10
CA ARG A 393 23.20 25.82 7.53
C ARG A 393 21.74 25.46 7.81
N GLU A 394 20.79 26.01 7.06
CA GLU A 394 19.34 25.78 7.25
C GLU A 394 18.78 24.70 6.31
N CYS A 395 19.33 24.54 5.09
CA CYS A 395 18.88 23.49 4.16
C CYS A 395 19.67 22.18 4.26
N GLY A 396 20.67 22.09 5.15
CA GLY A 396 21.37 20.84 5.47
C GLY A 396 22.04 20.15 4.26
N VAL A 397 22.48 20.93 3.26
CA VAL A 397 23.00 20.38 1.99
C VAL A 397 24.27 19.55 2.20
N GLU A 398 25.06 19.81 3.25
CA GLU A 398 26.19 18.95 3.64
C GLU A 398 25.77 17.58 4.23
N MET A 399 24.53 17.41 4.69
CA MET A 399 24.00 16.12 5.18
C MET A 399 23.43 15.22 4.08
N VAL A 400 23.30 15.68 2.83
CA VAL A 400 22.71 14.87 1.75
C VAL A 400 23.75 13.99 1.05
N LEU A 401 25.05 14.28 1.19
CA LEU A 401 26.13 13.56 0.48
C LEU A 401 26.88 12.52 1.33
N ARG A 402 26.51 12.31 2.60
CA ARG A 402 27.07 11.25 3.48
C ARG A 402 26.12 10.14 3.98
N PRO A 403 24.79 10.10 3.70
CA PRO A 403 23.98 8.92 4.02
C PRO A 403 24.18 7.74 3.05
N ALA A 404 24.94 7.91 1.97
CA ALA A 404 25.18 6.87 0.96
C ALA A 404 25.88 5.61 1.52
N HIS A 405 26.44 5.66 2.74
CA HIS A 405 27.07 4.52 3.42
C HIS A 405 26.25 3.93 4.59
N LEU A 406 25.08 4.48 4.93
CA LEU A 406 24.12 3.90 5.90
C LEU A 406 22.98 3.13 5.21
N ALA A 407 23.28 2.64 4.00
CA ALA A 407 22.57 1.59 3.29
C ALA A 407 22.80 0.18 3.88
N SER A 408 23.39 0.07 5.07
CA SER A 408 23.59 -1.17 5.83
C SER A 408 22.66 -1.17 7.06
N SER A 409 21.67 -2.02 7.21
CA SER A 409 21.32 -3.22 6.44
C SER A 409 19.88 -3.62 6.83
N ALA A 410 19.05 -3.81 5.80
CA ALA A 410 17.78 -4.55 5.79
C ALA A 410 16.58 -4.03 6.61
N TYR A 411 16.70 -3.63 7.89
CA TYR A 411 15.54 -3.31 8.74
C TYR A 411 14.87 -1.95 8.42
N TRP A 412 15.53 -1.11 7.62
CA TRP A 412 15.12 0.27 7.25
C TRP A 412 14.60 0.43 5.81
N THR A 413 14.48 -0.66 5.05
CA THR A 413 14.27 -0.60 3.59
C THR A 413 12.88 -0.12 3.17
N LEU A 414 11.82 -0.56 3.86
CA LEU A 414 10.44 -0.19 3.48
C LEU A 414 10.05 1.21 3.98
N ARG A 415 10.48 1.62 5.19
CA ARG A 415 10.28 2.99 5.70
C ARG A 415 11.05 4.02 4.88
N ASN A 416 12.28 3.71 4.48
CA ASN A 416 13.06 4.58 3.60
C ASN A 416 12.51 4.61 2.17
N ALA A 417 12.07 3.46 1.63
CA ALA A 417 11.38 3.44 0.35
C ALA A 417 10.06 4.24 0.44
N GLY A 418 9.32 4.12 1.55
CA GLY A 418 8.09 4.88 1.82
C GLY A 418 8.35 6.36 1.90
N ALA A 419 9.37 6.79 2.65
CA ALA A 419 9.78 8.18 2.71
C ALA A 419 10.28 8.70 1.35
N TYR A 420 10.99 7.88 0.59
CA TYR A 420 11.47 8.20 -0.76
C TYR A 420 10.30 8.41 -1.72
N VAL A 421 9.36 7.47 -1.78
CA VAL A 421 8.15 7.58 -2.62
C VAL A 421 7.30 8.76 -2.14
N ALA A 422 7.13 8.95 -0.82
CA ALA A 422 6.40 10.09 -0.25
C ALA A 422 7.01 11.42 -0.71
N GLY A 423 8.33 11.57 -0.53
CA GLY A 423 9.06 12.75 -0.96
C GLY A 423 8.93 13.00 -2.46
N ARG A 424 9.04 11.93 -3.27
CA ARG A 424 8.89 12.01 -4.73
C ARG A 424 7.48 12.44 -5.13
N LEU A 425 6.45 11.93 -4.47
CA LEU A 425 5.06 12.30 -4.71
C LEU A 425 4.67 13.63 -4.04
N GLY A 426 5.48 14.17 -3.14
CA GLY A 426 5.12 15.35 -2.33
C GLY A 426 4.08 15.02 -1.25
N ALA A 427 3.84 13.74 -0.99
CA ALA A 427 2.99 13.23 0.08
C ALA A 427 3.75 13.17 1.41
N THR A 428 3.03 12.95 2.51
CA THR A 428 3.63 12.52 3.77
C THR A 428 3.72 11.00 3.82
N ALA A 429 4.65 10.46 4.62
CA ALA A 429 4.69 9.01 4.84
C ALA A 429 3.39 8.50 5.48
N ALA A 430 2.80 9.27 6.40
CA ALA A 430 1.51 8.95 7.01
C ALA A 430 0.40 8.85 5.96
N HIS A 431 0.36 9.76 4.98
CA HIS A 431 -0.60 9.69 3.88
C HIS A 431 -0.41 8.42 3.04
N LEU A 432 0.83 8.03 2.72
CA LEU A 432 1.08 6.76 2.04
C LEU A 432 0.62 5.55 2.86
N TYR A 433 0.83 5.56 4.17
CA TYR A 433 0.40 4.46 5.04
C TYR A 433 -1.12 4.37 5.14
N GLN A 434 -1.81 5.50 5.25
CA GLN A 434 -3.27 5.56 5.18
C GLN A 434 -3.78 5.01 3.84
N GLN A 435 -3.11 5.35 2.75
CA GLN A 435 -3.47 4.84 1.41
C GLN A 435 -3.21 3.34 1.24
N HIS A 436 -2.28 2.77 2.02
CA HIS A 436 -2.05 1.33 2.07
C HIS A 436 -2.96 0.60 3.06
N SER A 437 -3.63 1.30 3.98
CA SER A 437 -4.42 0.68 5.05
C SER A 437 -5.66 -0.02 4.51
N MET A 438 -5.89 -1.25 4.96
CA MET A 438 -7.05 -2.05 4.53
C MET A 438 -8.36 -1.45 5.06
N TRP A 439 -8.34 -0.79 6.21
CA TRP A 439 -9.50 -0.08 6.75
C TRP A 439 -10.01 0.98 5.78
N HIS A 440 -9.11 1.87 5.35
CA HIS A 440 -9.44 2.95 4.44
C HIS A 440 -9.83 2.42 3.05
N MET A 441 -9.15 1.37 2.58
CA MET A 441 -9.53 0.69 1.34
C MET A 441 -10.96 0.14 1.42
N ALA A 442 -11.31 -0.60 2.48
CA ALA A 442 -12.66 -1.16 2.67
C ALA A 442 -13.73 -0.05 2.76
N ALA A 443 -13.45 1.03 3.48
CA ALA A 443 -14.36 2.17 3.63
C ALA A 443 -14.62 2.96 2.33
N SER A 444 -13.88 2.68 1.25
CA SER A 444 -14.08 3.33 -0.05
C SER A 444 -15.10 2.62 -0.96
N PHE A 445 -15.59 1.45 -0.55
CA PHE A 445 -16.57 0.67 -1.30
C PHE A 445 -17.99 1.07 -0.93
N ASP A 446 -18.84 1.19 -1.96
CA ASP A 446 -20.27 1.35 -1.76
C ASP A 446 -20.88 0.04 -1.25
N PRO A 447 -21.60 0.07 -0.11
CA PRO A 447 -22.18 -1.13 0.46
C PRO A 447 -23.25 -1.81 -0.36
N LYS A 448 -23.91 -1.09 -1.27
CA LYS A 448 -24.98 -1.66 -2.09
C LYS A 448 -24.46 -2.30 -3.35
N THR A 449 -23.59 -1.59 -4.07
CA THR A 449 -23.07 -2.07 -5.36
C THR A 449 -21.85 -2.97 -5.19
N GLY A 450 -21.14 -2.85 -4.06
CA GLY A 450 -19.91 -3.60 -3.82
C GLY A 450 -18.71 -3.09 -4.63
N VAL A 451 -18.82 -1.91 -5.24
CA VAL A 451 -17.83 -1.28 -6.11
C VAL A 451 -17.27 -0.02 -5.41
N PRO A 452 -16.00 0.38 -5.64
CA PRO A 452 -15.47 1.62 -5.05
C PRO A 452 -16.23 2.86 -5.53
N HIS A 453 -16.40 3.85 -4.65
CA HIS A 453 -17.05 5.12 -4.99
C HIS A 453 -16.34 5.90 -6.10
N ALA A 454 -15.01 5.78 -6.18
CA ALA A 454 -14.19 6.44 -7.18
C ALA A 454 -12.99 5.55 -7.53
N PHE A 455 -12.89 5.14 -8.79
CA PHE A 455 -11.80 4.30 -9.26
C PHE A 455 -11.52 4.50 -10.75
N VAL A 456 -10.33 4.09 -11.18
CA VAL A 456 -9.90 4.10 -12.58
C VAL A 456 -9.25 2.75 -12.91
N GLU A 457 -9.64 2.13 -14.02
CA GLU A 457 -8.96 0.93 -14.50
C GLU A 457 -7.59 1.30 -15.09
N MET A 458 -6.57 0.51 -14.76
CA MET A 458 -5.19 0.78 -15.10
C MET A 458 -4.72 -0.18 -16.19
N ALA A 459 -4.14 0.35 -17.26
CA ALA A 459 -3.45 -0.44 -18.27
C ALA A 459 -2.08 -0.91 -17.77
N SER A 460 -1.40 -0.09 -16.96
CA SER A 460 -0.15 -0.48 -16.30
C SER A 460 0.06 0.26 -14.98
N TRP A 461 0.83 -0.36 -14.09
CA TRP A 461 1.26 0.21 -12.81
C TRP A 461 2.74 0.63 -12.84
N PRO A 462 3.12 1.73 -12.17
CA PRO A 462 4.53 2.09 -12.02
C PRO A 462 5.31 1.03 -11.22
N ARG A 463 6.61 0.91 -11.52
CA ARG A 463 7.53 -0.02 -10.85
C ARG A 463 8.68 0.71 -10.18
N MET A 464 9.09 0.28 -8.99
CA MET A 464 10.16 0.91 -8.20
C MET A 464 11.47 1.02 -8.98
N GLU A 465 11.85 -0.03 -9.72
CA GLU A 465 13.06 -0.06 -10.58
C GLU A 465 13.09 1.07 -11.61
N ARG A 466 11.94 1.38 -12.22
CA ARG A 466 11.83 2.44 -13.23
C ARG A 466 11.84 3.83 -12.59
N VAL A 467 11.34 3.93 -11.37
CA VAL A 467 11.34 5.18 -10.61
C VAL A 467 12.76 5.55 -10.18
N THR A 468 13.57 4.59 -9.74
CA THR A 468 14.95 4.84 -9.30
C THR A 468 15.95 4.99 -10.46
N GLY A 469 15.74 4.29 -11.59
CA GLY A 469 16.70 4.25 -12.70
C GLY A 469 16.79 5.49 -13.61
N MET A 470 15.93 6.50 -13.45
CA MET A 470 15.85 7.62 -14.40
C MET A 470 16.49 8.93 -13.88
N PHE A 471 17.76 8.90 -13.50
CA PHE A 471 18.46 10.12 -13.09
C PHE A 471 18.44 11.20 -14.20
N GLY A 472 18.77 10.85 -15.45
CA GLY A 472 18.86 11.81 -16.56
C GLY A 472 17.54 12.46 -16.97
N VAL A 473 16.45 11.68 -17.05
CA VAL A 473 15.10 12.22 -17.35
C VAL A 473 14.62 13.12 -16.21
N SER A 474 14.94 12.74 -14.97
CA SER A 474 14.63 13.55 -13.78
C SER A 474 15.42 14.86 -13.78
N VAL A 475 16.68 14.88 -14.24
CA VAL A 475 17.49 16.11 -14.35
C VAL A 475 16.91 17.06 -15.40
N ARG A 476 16.59 16.59 -16.62
CA ARG A 476 15.99 17.46 -17.66
C ARG A 476 14.67 18.06 -17.18
N ARG A 477 13.82 17.24 -16.57
CA ARG A 477 12.54 17.69 -16.02
C ARG A 477 12.75 18.66 -14.87
N ALA A 478 13.63 18.35 -13.91
CA ALA A 478 13.95 19.24 -12.80
C ALA A 478 14.53 20.57 -13.29
N LEU A 479 15.35 20.56 -14.35
CA LEU A 479 15.87 21.78 -14.97
C LEU A 479 14.76 22.60 -15.62
N LEU A 480 13.73 22.01 -16.23
CA LEU A 480 12.60 22.77 -16.77
C LEU A 480 11.68 23.27 -15.66
N GLU A 481 11.39 22.42 -14.68
CA GLU A 481 10.54 22.71 -13.52
C GLU A 481 11.17 23.73 -12.54
N SER A 482 12.48 23.94 -12.64
CA SER A 482 13.20 24.99 -11.92
C SER A 482 13.00 26.39 -12.52
N PHE A 483 12.39 26.49 -13.71
CA PHE A 483 11.98 27.76 -14.31
C PHE A 483 10.46 27.88 -14.39
N TRP A 484 9.77 26.84 -14.85
CA TRP A 484 8.32 26.89 -15.04
C TRP A 484 7.56 26.25 -13.89
N PRO A 485 6.57 26.95 -13.29
CA PRO A 485 5.65 26.33 -12.37
C PRO A 485 4.77 25.33 -13.12
N THR A 486 4.70 24.10 -12.62
CA THR A 486 3.75 23.10 -13.10
C THR A 486 2.90 22.61 -11.92
N GLN A 487 1.78 21.93 -12.21
CA GLN A 487 0.93 21.33 -11.17
C GLN A 487 1.68 20.28 -10.34
N SER A 488 2.74 19.66 -10.89
CA SER A 488 3.55 18.67 -10.18
C SER A 488 4.67 19.27 -9.33
N CYS A 489 4.87 20.59 -9.29
CA CYS A 489 6.01 21.17 -8.55
C CYS A 489 5.58 21.94 -7.31
N GLU A 490 6.43 21.93 -6.28
CA GLU A 490 6.25 22.79 -5.10
C GLU A 490 6.36 24.26 -5.50
N GLY A 491 5.31 25.03 -5.30
CA GLY A 491 5.21 26.41 -5.76
C GLY A 491 3.92 27.06 -5.31
N ILE A 492 3.75 28.34 -5.59
CA ILE A 492 2.55 29.10 -5.18
C ILE A 492 1.24 28.45 -5.67
N PHE A 493 1.24 27.84 -6.85
CA PHE A 493 0.07 27.16 -7.42
C PHE A 493 -0.30 25.84 -6.73
N ALA A 494 0.64 25.19 -6.04
CA ALA A 494 0.44 23.94 -5.31
C ALA A 494 0.39 24.13 -3.79
N MET A 495 0.58 25.37 -3.30
CA MET A 495 0.74 25.66 -1.87
C MET A 495 -0.45 25.20 -1.04
N PHE A 496 -1.68 25.40 -1.53
CA PHE A 496 -2.92 25.02 -0.85
C PHE A 496 -3.66 23.87 -1.54
N ASN A 497 -3.07 23.30 -2.59
CA ASN A 497 -3.65 22.17 -3.32
C ASN A 497 -2.65 21.02 -3.42
N ARG A 498 -2.22 20.53 -2.25
CA ARG A 498 -1.25 19.44 -2.13
C ARG A 498 -1.76 18.15 -2.79
N HIS A 499 -3.05 17.87 -2.69
CA HIS A 499 -3.65 16.67 -3.28
C HIS A 499 -3.53 16.68 -4.82
N ALA A 500 -3.90 17.78 -5.50
CA ALA A 500 -3.72 17.87 -6.95
C ALA A 500 -2.25 17.77 -7.38
N MET A 501 -1.32 18.29 -6.56
CA MET A 501 0.11 18.12 -6.82
C MET A 501 0.55 16.65 -6.72
N ILE A 502 0.05 15.92 -5.71
CA ILE A 502 0.31 14.48 -5.56
C ILE A 502 -0.23 13.73 -6.78
N GLU A 503 -1.47 13.99 -7.18
CA GLU A 503 -2.09 13.37 -8.36
C GLU A 503 -1.29 13.66 -9.64
N ALA A 504 -0.91 14.92 -9.87
CA ALA A 504 -0.09 15.30 -11.02
C ALA A 504 1.27 14.58 -11.02
N ARG A 505 1.86 14.33 -9.85
CA ARG A 505 3.11 13.56 -9.73
C ARG A 505 2.90 12.06 -9.95
N VAL A 506 1.79 11.51 -9.46
CA VAL A 506 1.39 10.10 -9.68
C VAL A 506 1.21 9.84 -11.16
N CYS A 507 0.41 10.66 -11.86
CA CYS A 507 0.17 10.52 -13.29
C CYS A 507 1.45 10.64 -14.13
N ALA A 508 2.48 11.30 -13.58
CA ALA A 508 3.76 11.48 -14.25
C ALA A 508 4.81 10.41 -13.87
N LEU A 509 4.44 9.39 -13.08
CA LEU A 509 5.32 8.26 -12.78
C LEU A 509 5.48 7.35 -14.01
N PRO A 510 6.69 6.83 -14.27
CA PRO A 510 6.92 5.91 -15.37
C PRO A 510 6.13 4.61 -15.22
N GLY A 511 5.31 4.29 -16.21
CA GLY A 511 4.46 3.11 -16.20
C GLY A 511 3.12 3.28 -15.50
N TYR A 512 2.81 4.48 -14.99
CA TYR A 512 1.43 4.82 -14.64
C TYR A 512 0.67 5.10 -15.93
N VAL A 513 -0.22 4.19 -16.34
CA VAL A 513 -1.04 4.35 -17.54
C VAL A 513 -2.45 3.92 -17.20
N GLU A 514 -3.36 4.88 -17.25
CA GLU A 514 -4.79 4.64 -17.10
C GLU A 514 -5.31 3.98 -18.38
N LEU A 515 -6.17 2.97 -18.22
CA LEU A 515 -6.87 2.39 -19.36
C LEU A 515 -7.87 3.45 -19.82
N THR A 516 -7.57 4.10 -20.95
CA THR A 516 -8.52 5.03 -21.55
C THR A 516 -9.80 4.24 -21.81
N PRO A 517 -10.98 4.72 -21.37
CA PRO A 517 -12.22 4.08 -21.74
C PRO A 517 -12.25 4.08 -23.28
N VAL A 518 -12.10 2.90 -23.88
CA VAL A 518 -12.22 2.71 -25.32
C VAL A 518 -13.62 3.20 -25.66
N ASP A 519 -13.72 4.25 -26.49
CA ASP A 519 -14.93 4.97 -26.87
C ASP A 519 -16.23 4.30 -26.41
N ALA A 520 -16.92 4.95 -25.47
CA ALA A 520 -18.17 4.53 -24.83
C ALA A 520 -19.39 4.43 -25.79
N SER A 521 -19.17 3.89 -26.98
CA SER A 521 -20.17 3.49 -27.96
C SER A 521 -20.62 2.03 -27.78
N VAL A 522 -20.00 1.29 -26.86
CA VAL A 522 -20.50 0.00 -26.40
C VAL A 522 -21.24 0.25 -25.08
N PRO A 523 -22.57 0.04 -25.00
CA PRO A 523 -23.32 0.28 -23.78
C PRO A 523 -22.84 -0.70 -22.71
N PHE A 524 -22.09 -0.16 -21.75
CA PHE A 524 -21.75 -0.85 -20.52
C PHE A 524 -22.96 -0.73 -19.60
N TRP A 525 -23.36 -1.86 -19.01
CA TRP A 525 -24.56 -2.04 -18.20
C TRP A 525 -24.82 -0.89 -17.21
N GLY A 526 -26.00 -0.28 -17.31
CA GLY A 526 -26.55 0.67 -16.32
C GLY A 526 -26.43 2.14 -16.74
N GLU A 527 -27.32 2.58 -17.64
CA GLU A 527 -27.68 3.99 -17.80
C GLU A 527 -28.27 4.49 -16.47
N ASP A 528 -27.45 5.06 -15.57
CA ASP A 528 -27.83 5.99 -14.49
C ASP A 528 -26.64 6.34 -13.57
N MET A 529 -25.44 6.55 -14.13
CA MET A 529 -24.32 7.12 -13.36
C MET A 529 -24.22 8.62 -13.65
N PRO A 530 -24.36 9.51 -12.65
CA PRO A 530 -24.22 10.95 -12.88
C PRO A 530 -22.78 11.25 -13.30
N PHE A 531 -22.68 11.82 -14.49
CA PHE A 531 -21.44 12.30 -15.09
C PHE A 531 -20.73 13.26 -14.12
N TRP A 532 -19.47 12.97 -13.81
CA TRP A 532 -18.64 13.79 -12.92
C TRP A 532 -18.38 15.15 -13.57
N ASP A 533 -19.05 16.20 -13.10
CA ASP A 533 -18.72 17.60 -13.42
C ASP A 533 -17.63 18.08 -12.44
N PRO A 534 -16.41 18.38 -12.90
CA PRO A 534 -15.33 18.89 -12.05
C PRO A 534 -15.60 20.29 -11.46
N ARG A 535 -16.78 20.90 -11.71
CA ARG A 535 -17.20 22.19 -11.15
C ARG A 535 -18.26 22.10 -10.05
N GLY A 536 -18.77 20.92 -9.75
CA GLY A 536 -19.79 20.69 -8.70
C GLY A 536 -19.19 20.42 -7.32
N LEU A 537 -18.47 21.38 -6.73
CA LEU A 537 -18.13 21.32 -5.30
C LEU A 537 -19.40 21.58 -4.49
N VAL A 538 -20.07 20.52 -4.07
CA VAL A 538 -21.10 20.59 -3.03
C VAL A 538 -20.40 20.95 -1.72
N ASP A 539 -20.87 22.04 -1.11
CA ASP A 539 -20.39 22.57 0.15
C ASP A 539 -20.75 21.62 1.31
N ILE A 540 -19.85 20.68 1.62
CA ILE A 540 -19.95 19.80 2.79
C ILE A 540 -19.20 20.48 3.94
N THR A 541 -19.77 21.55 4.47
CA THR A 541 -19.21 22.27 5.64
C THR A 541 -19.85 21.91 6.97
N SER A 542 -20.68 20.87 7.06
CA SER A 542 -21.33 20.52 8.34
C SER A 542 -21.50 19.02 8.61
N VAL A 543 -20.42 18.24 8.49
CA VAL A 543 -20.33 16.97 9.21
C VAL A 543 -19.15 17.09 10.19
N GLU A 544 -19.46 17.44 11.43
CA GLU A 544 -18.51 17.35 12.55
C GLU A 544 -18.19 15.87 12.78
N LEU A 545 -17.16 15.37 12.10
CA LEU A 545 -16.48 14.15 12.49
C LEU A 545 -15.56 14.47 13.66
N HIS A 546 -15.98 14.08 14.87
CA HIS A 546 -15.10 13.99 16.03
C HIS A 546 -13.95 13.02 15.72
N SER A 547 -12.82 13.53 15.20
CA SER A 547 -11.59 12.74 15.09
C SER A 547 -11.00 12.58 16.49
N THR A 548 -11.28 11.46 17.15
CA THR A 548 -10.55 11.05 18.36
C THR A 548 -9.17 10.54 17.92
N GLY A 549 -8.11 10.82 18.70
CA GLY A 549 -6.71 10.48 18.36
C GLY A 549 -6.39 8.98 18.27
N HIS A 550 -7.38 8.11 18.18
CA HIS A 550 -7.25 6.65 18.08
C HIS A 550 -6.78 6.18 16.68
N ASP A 551 -7.18 6.88 15.61
CA ASP A 551 -6.99 6.42 14.22
C ASP A 551 -5.52 6.37 13.78
N THR A 552 -4.69 7.28 14.26
CA THR A 552 -3.25 7.27 13.94
C THR A 552 -2.48 6.17 14.64
N LYS A 553 -2.92 5.73 15.82
CA LYS A 553 -2.28 4.63 16.55
C LYS A 553 -2.63 3.29 15.88
N GLU A 554 -3.88 3.12 15.47
CA GLU A 554 -4.33 1.88 14.81
C GLU A 554 -3.75 1.72 13.40
N ALA A 555 -3.62 2.80 12.62
CA ALA A 555 -2.91 2.75 11.33
C ALA A 555 -1.40 2.49 11.47
N VAL A 556 -0.78 2.90 12.58
CA VAL A 556 0.63 2.61 12.88
C VAL A 556 0.81 1.17 13.40
N GLU A 557 -0.14 0.63 14.17
CA GLU A 557 -0.13 -0.75 14.66
C GLU A 557 -0.55 -1.78 13.60
N GLU A 558 -1.35 -1.40 12.60
CA GLU A 558 -1.66 -2.25 11.42
C GLU A 558 -0.47 -2.32 10.45
N PHE A 559 0.42 -1.33 10.49
CA PHE A 559 1.62 -1.25 9.65
C PHE A 559 2.90 -1.79 10.32
N ALA A 560 2.96 -1.76 11.66
CA ALA A 560 3.97 -2.46 12.47
C ALA A 560 3.57 -3.91 12.76
#